data_AF-A0A3L6SJU5-F1
#
_entry.id   AF-A0A3L6SJU5-F1
#
_cell.length_a   1.000
_cell.length_b   1.000
_cell.length_c   1.000
_cell.angle_alpha   90.00
_cell.angle_beta   90.00
_cell.angle_gamma   90.00
#
_symmetry.space_group_name_H-M   'P 1'
#
loop_
_entity.id
_entity.type
_entity.pdbx_description
1 polymer ?
#
loop_
_entity_poly.entity_id
_entity_poly.type
_entity_poly.pdbx_seq_one_letter_code
_entity_poly.pdbx_strand_id
1 'polypeptide(L)'
;MTRMRGTRGYLAPEWLGSKITEKADIYSFGIVMIENICGRENLDESEPEESIHLISLLQEKARSGELSDLVDSSSNDMKSHMEEVMQTMKLAMWCLQVDSSRRPLTSTVAKML
;
A
#
# COMPACT_ATOMS: atom_id res chain seq x y z
N MET A 1 -10.86 10.75 23.44
CA MET A 1 -9.68 9.98 22.98
C MET A 1 -10.17 8.68 22.39
N THR A 2 -9.76 8.34 21.16
CA THR A 2 -10.07 7.04 20.57
C THR A 2 -9.20 5.97 21.23
N ARG A 3 -9.77 4.84 21.64
CA ARG A 3 -9.03 3.74 22.25
C ARG A 3 -8.23 3.03 21.16
N MET A 4 -6.93 2.82 21.38
CA MET A 4 -6.03 2.16 20.43
C MET A 4 -6.54 0.75 20.09
N ARG A 5 -6.82 0.51 18.81
CA ARG A 5 -7.15 -0.79 18.22
C ARG A 5 -6.65 -0.81 16.78
N GLY A 6 -5.98 -1.89 16.38
CA GLY A 6 -5.58 -2.16 15.00
C GLY A 6 -4.36 -3.07 14.89
N THR A 7 -4.04 -3.49 13.67
CA THR A 7 -2.97 -4.44 13.39
C THR A 7 -1.68 -3.68 13.05
N ARG A 8 -0.58 -4.02 13.74
CA ARG A 8 0.74 -3.45 13.43
C ARG A 8 1.10 -3.70 11.97
N GLY A 9 1.76 -2.75 11.33
CA GLY A 9 2.02 -2.77 9.90
C GLY A 9 0.94 -2.05 9.08
N TYR A 10 -0.33 -2.09 9.49
CA TYR A 10 -1.45 -1.50 8.73
C TYR A 10 -1.93 -0.14 9.23
N LEU A 11 -1.41 0.31 10.39
CA LEU A 11 -1.87 1.54 11.03
C LEU A 11 -1.45 2.79 10.25
N ALA A 12 -2.42 3.64 9.94
CA ALA A 12 -2.20 4.95 9.33
C ALA A 12 -1.40 5.88 10.27
N PRO A 13 -0.44 6.68 9.79
CA PRO A 13 0.50 7.46 10.63
C PRO A 13 -0.15 8.34 11.71
N GLU A 14 -1.35 8.85 11.45
CA GLU A 14 -2.09 9.71 12.37
C GLU A 14 -2.64 8.99 13.62
N TRP A 15 -2.46 7.66 13.70
CA TRP A 15 -2.97 6.82 14.79
C TRP A 15 -2.51 7.23 16.19
N LEU A 16 -1.33 7.87 16.30
CA LEU A 16 -0.70 8.23 17.58
C LEU A 16 -1.23 9.52 18.23
N GLY A 17 -2.05 10.32 17.54
CA GLY A 17 -2.37 11.65 18.08
C GLY A 17 -3.55 12.37 17.45
N SER A 18 -4.19 11.80 16.42
CA SER A 18 -5.28 12.46 15.70
C SER A 18 -6.60 11.69 15.82
N LYS A 19 -7.68 12.34 15.41
CA LYS A 19 -8.98 11.70 15.26
C LYS A 19 -8.89 10.66 14.13
N ILE A 20 -9.21 9.41 14.44
CA ILE A 20 -9.37 8.36 13.43
C ILE A 20 -10.57 8.70 12.55
N THR A 21 -10.39 8.60 11.24
CA THR A 21 -11.42 8.84 10.22
C THR A 21 -11.42 7.70 9.21
N GLU A 22 -12.36 7.70 8.26
CA GLU A 22 -12.36 6.77 7.12
C GLU A 22 -11.02 6.74 6.35
N LYS A 23 -10.23 7.82 6.42
CA LYS A 23 -8.92 7.89 5.76
C LYS A 23 -7.92 6.89 6.34
N ALA A 24 -8.08 6.46 7.58
CA ALA A 24 -7.24 5.42 8.18
C ALA A 24 -7.50 4.04 7.53
N ASP A 25 -8.76 3.76 7.17
CA ASP A 25 -9.13 2.54 6.47
C ASP A 25 -8.59 2.57 5.03
N ILE A 26 -8.63 3.73 4.37
CA ILE A 26 -8.03 3.90 3.03
C ILE A 26 -6.53 3.63 3.04
N TYR A 27 -5.81 4.09 4.07
CA TYR A 27 -4.39 3.79 4.22
C TYR A 27 -4.14 2.29 4.37
N SER A 28 -4.89 1.64 5.28
CA SER A 28 -4.80 0.19 5.50
C SER A 28 -5.10 -0.59 4.22
N PHE A 29 -6.12 -0.17 3.46
CA PHE A 29 -6.47 -0.75 2.16
C PHE A 29 -5.35 -0.58 1.14
N GLY A 30 -4.70 0.59 1.10
CA GLY A 30 -3.52 0.81 0.26
C GLY A 30 -2.40 -0.19 0.52
N ILE A 31 -2.18 -0.59 1.77
CA ILE A 31 -1.20 -1.63 2.12
C ILE A 31 -1.61 -2.97 1.52
N VAL A 32 -2.87 -3.38 1.73
CA VAL A 32 -3.41 -4.65 1.21
C VAL A 32 -3.34 -4.70 -0.31
N MET A 33 -3.59 -3.59 -1.01
CA MET A 33 -3.42 -3.52 -2.47
C MET A 33 -1.98 -3.80 -2.89
N ILE A 34 -1.00 -3.25 -2.18
CA ILE A 34 0.41 -3.50 -2.46
C ILE A 34 0.78 -4.96 -2.17
N GLU A 35 0.32 -5.52 -1.05
CA GLU A 35 0.52 -6.95 -0.75
C GLU A 35 -0.03 -7.85 -1.85
N ASN A 36 -1.21 -7.51 -2.37
CA ASN A 36 -1.84 -8.27 -3.45
C ASN A 36 -1.01 -8.20 -4.75
N ILE A 37 -0.58 -7.00 -5.15
CA ILE A 37 0.22 -6.81 -6.37
C ILE A 37 1.59 -7.48 -6.25
N CYS A 38 2.20 -7.44 -5.07
CA CYS A 38 3.54 -7.99 -4.84
C CYS A 38 3.55 -9.48 -4.48
N GLY A 39 2.39 -10.06 -4.14
CA GLY A 39 2.27 -11.46 -3.75
C GLY A 39 2.97 -11.79 -2.42
N ARG A 40 3.20 -10.79 -1.54
CA ARG A 40 3.89 -10.97 -0.26
C ARG A 40 3.35 -10.06 0.84
N GLU A 41 3.58 -10.45 2.09
CA GLU A 41 3.13 -9.72 3.26
C GLU A 41 3.92 -8.41 3.45
N ASN A 42 3.27 -7.42 4.06
CA ASN A 42 3.86 -6.11 4.35
C ASN A 42 5.03 -6.19 5.33
N LEU A 43 4.97 -7.16 6.24
CA LEU A 43 6.01 -7.49 7.20
C LEU A 43 6.38 -8.96 6.99
N ASP A 44 7.41 -9.20 6.19
CA ASP A 44 7.85 -10.55 5.85
C ASP A 44 9.25 -10.79 6.40
N GLU A 45 9.35 -11.51 7.52
CA GLU A 45 10.63 -11.83 8.16
C GLU A 45 11.43 -12.90 7.42
N SER A 46 10.87 -13.54 6.39
CA SER A 46 11.60 -14.52 5.57
C SER A 46 12.54 -13.87 4.55
N GLU A 47 12.40 -12.55 4.39
CA GLU A 47 13.10 -11.75 3.40
C GLU A 47 14.35 -11.07 3.96
N PRO A 48 15.30 -10.65 3.10
CA PRO A 48 16.46 -9.87 3.51
C PRO A 48 16.09 -8.67 4.38
N GLU A 49 16.99 -8.28 5.30
CA GLU A 49 16.74 -7.18 6.25
C GLU A 49 16.31 -5.89 5.55
N GLU A 50 16.87 -5.61 4.37
CA GLU A 50 16.54 -4.43 3.57
C GLU A 50 15.13 -4.49 2.93
N SER A 51 14.53 -5.68 2.81
CA SER A 51 13.24 -5.91 2.16
C SER A 51 12.14 -6.44 3.10
N ILE A 52 12.38 -6.60 4.41
CA ILE A 52 11.36 -7.04 5.38
C ILE A 52 10.10 -6.16 5.33
N HIS A 53 10.28 -4.85 5.15
CA HIS A 53 9.20 -3.86 5.12
C HIS A 53 8.80 -3.51 3.69
N LEU A 54 7.69 -4.08 3.22
CA LEU A 54 7.24 -3.91 1.83
C LEU A 54 6.97 -2.46 1.45
N ILE A 55 6.36 -1.66 2.33
CA ILE A 55 6.11 -0.23 2.04
C ILE A 55 7.41 0.58 1.94
N SER A 56 8.44 0.24 2.72
CA SER A 56 9.75 0.89 2.61
C SER A 56 10.40 0.59 1.26
N LEU A 57 10.35 -0.68 0.85
CA LEU A 57 10.84 -1.13 -0.45
C LEU A 57 10.07 -0.49 -1.62
N LEU A 58 8.74 -0.38 -1.50
CA LEU A 58 7.89 0.33 -2.47
C LEU A 58 8.35 1.78 -2.67
N GLN A 59 8.63 2.50 -1.58
CA GLN A 59 9.09 3.88 -1.67
C GLN A 59 10.47 4.00 -2.31
N GLU A 60 11.35 3.03 -2.08
CA GLU A 60 12.66 2.97 -2.73
C GLU A 60 12.52 2.75 -4.24
N LYS A 61 11.78 1.71 -4.64
CA LYS A 61 11.54 1.38 -6.05
C LYS A 61 10.77 2.47 -6.79
N ALA A 62 9.87 3.18 -6.10
CA ALA A 62 9.23 4.37 -6.63
C ALA A 62 10.23 5.49 -6.98
N ARG A 63 11.27 5.67 -6.17
CA ARG A 63 12.32 6.68 -6.40
C ARG A 63 13.30 6.27 -7.50
N SER A 64 13.62 4.97 -7.62
CA SER A 64 14.49 4.46 -8.68
C SER A 64 13.78 4.28 -10.02
N GLY A 65 12.45 4.33 -10.05
CA GLY A 65 11.65 4.13 -11.27
C GLY A 65 11.43 2.66 -11.62
N GLU A 66 11.62 1.78 -10.65
CA GLU A 66 11.65 0.31 -10.82
C GLU A 66 10.43 -0.37 -10.19
N LEU A 67 9.28 0.31 -10.19
CA LEU A 67 8.04 -0.20 -9.58
C LEU A 67 7.59 -1.55 -10.16
N SER A 68 7.88 -1.82 -11.43
CA SER A 68 7.56 -3.08 -12.09
C SER A 68 8.24 -4.29 -11.45
N ASP A 69 9.40 -4.10 -10.80
CA ASP A 69 10.16 -5.17 -10.15
C ASP A 69 9.43 -5.75 -8.94
N LEU A 70 8.47 -5.01 -8.40
CA LEU A 70 7.68 -5.42 -7.24
C LEU A 70 6.47 -6.27 -7.61
N VAL A 71 6.06 -6.28 -8.87
CA VAL A 71 4.89 -7.06 -9.30
C VAL A 71 5.18 -8.56 -9.17
N ASP A 72 4.23 -9.31 -8.61
CA ASP A 72 4.35 -10.74 -8.41
C ASP A 72 4.70 -11.46 -9.70
N SER A 73 5.95 -11.93 -9.76
CA SER A 73 6.48 -12.63 -10.92
C SER A 73 5.89 -14.02 -11.12
N SER A 74 5.13 -14.56 -10.17
CA SER A 74 4.45 -15.85 -10.30
C SER A 74 3.09 -15.73 -11.01
N SER A 75 2.50 -14.53 -11.06
CA SER A 75 1.20 -14.28 -11.68
C SER A 75 1.32 -13.97 -13.18
N ASN A 76 0.94 -14.92 -14.03
CA ASN A 76 0.89 -14.70 -15.48
C ASN A 76 -0.15 -13.66 -15.89
N ASP A 77 -1.25 -13.55 -15.14
CA ASP A 77 -2.32 -12.58 -15.41
C ASP A 77 -1.87 -11.13 -15.18
N MET A 78 -1.14 -10.90 -14.07
CA MET A 78 -0.56 -9.58 -13.79
C MET A 78 0.48 -9.18 -14.84
N LYS A 79 1.26 -10.14 -15.35
CA LYS A 79 2.21 -9.87 -16.45
C LYS A 79 1.51 -9.48 -17.75
N SER A 80 0.37 -10.11 -18.07
CA SER A 80 -0.41 -9.75 -19.27
C SER A 80 -1.13 -8.41 -19.14
N HIS A 81 -1.49 -7.99 -17.92
CA HIS A 81 -2.21 -6.75 -17.64
C HIS A 81 -1.35 -5.71 -16.91
N MET A 82 -0.06 -5.65 -17.23
CA MET A 82 0.93 -4.82 -16.51
C MET A 82 0.53 -3.33 -16.44
N GLU A 83 -0.11 -2.78 -17.46
CA GLU A 83 -0.56 -1.39 -17.43
C GLU A 83 -1.61 -1.12 -16.34
N GLU A 84 -2.60 -2.01 -16.21
CA GLU A 84 -3.65 -1.94 -15.19
C GLU A 84 -3.07 -2.17 -13.80
N VAL A 85 -2.14 -3.12 -13.66
CA VAL A 85 -1.40 -3.36 -12.41
C VAL A 85 -0.64 -2.10 -11.99
N MET A 86 0.06 -1.45 -12.90
CA MET A 86 0.80 -0.22 -12.61
C MET A 86 -0.12 0.96 -12.27
N GLN A 87 -1.32 1.05 -12.87
CA GLN A 87 -2.34 2.03 -12.47
C GLN A 87 -2.86 1.75 -11.05
N THR A 88 -3.12 0.48 -10.74
CA THR A 88 -3.55 0.02 -9.42
C THR A 88 -2.48 0.28 -8.36
N MET A 89 -1.20 0.07 -8.69
CA MET A 89 -0.07 0.40 -7.81
C MET A 89 0.00 1.90 -7.51
N LYS A 90 -0.20 2.76 -8.52
CA LYS A 90 -0.25 4.22 -8.31
C LYS A 90 -1.43 4.63 -7.42
N LEU A 91 -2.60 4.00 -7.61
CA LEU A 91 -3.75 4.22 -6.73
C LEU A 91 -3.44 3.81 -5.29
N ALA A 92 -2.81 2.66 -5.09
CA ALA A 92 -2.38 2.21 -3.77
C ALA A 92 -1.38 3.19 -3.12
N MET A 93 -0.40 3.69 -3.87
CA MET A 93 0.52 4.74 -3.40
C MET A 93 -0.19 6.07 -3.04
N TRP A 94 -1.29 6.39 -3.71
CA TRP A 94 -2.12 7.55 -3.37
C TRP A 94 -2.92 7.33 -2.07
N CYS A 95 -3.37 6.11 -1.81
CA CYS A 95 -3.97 5.71 -0.53
C CYS A 95 -2.97 5.79 0.63
N LEU A 96 -1.67 5.55 0.36
CA LEU A 96 -0.58 5.53 1.37
C LEU A 96 0.00 6.90 1.73
N GLN A 97 -0.62 8.00 1.31
CA GLN A 97 -0.11 9.34 1.67
C GLN A 97 -0.09 9.55 3.19
N VAL A 98 1.03 10.10 3.70
CA VAL A 98 1.18 10.40 5.14
C VAL A 98 0.11 11.39 5.59
N ASP A 99 -0.11 12.45 4.81
CA ASP A 99 -1.20 13.39 5.04
C ASP A 99 -2.55 12.77 4.62
N SER A 100 -3.42 12.55 5.61
CA SER A 100 -4.73 11.93 5.41
C SER A 100 -5.66 12.74 4.52
N SER A 101 -5.47 14.05 4.43
CA SER A 101 -6.25 14.93 3.54
C SER A 101 -5.93 14.71 2.06
N ARG A 102 -4.72 14.22 1.77
CA ARG A 102 -4.25 13.94 0.40
C ARG A 102 -4.68 12.58 -0.10
N ARG A 103 -5.13 11.67 0.77
CA ARG A 103 -5.64 10.35 0.38
C ARG A 103 -6.94 10.50 -0.40
N PRO A 104 -7.24 9.63 -1.39
CA PRO A 104 -8.47 9.68 -2.16
C PRO A 104 -9.72 9.44 -1.29
N LEU A 105 -10.91 9.67 -1.83
CA LEU A 105 -12.15 9.22 -1.22
C LEU A 105 -12.36 7.73 -1.48
N THR A 106 -13.02 7.01 -0.57
CA THR A 106 -13.37 5.59 -0.77
C THR A 106 -14.14 5.37 -2.07
N SER A 107 -15.03 6.30 -2.42
CA SER A 107 -15.78 6.27 -3.68
C SER A 107 -14.91 6.48 -4.92
N THR A 108 -13.78 7.20 -4.80
CA THR A 108 -12.79 7.32 -5.88
C THR A 108 -12.04 6.01 -6.05
N VAL A 109 -11.58 5.42 -4.95
CA VAL A 109 -10.88 4.13 -4.96
C VAL A 109 -11.74 3.05 -5.61
N ALA A 110 -13.01 2.93 -5.21
CA ALA A 110 -13.94 1.94 -5.76
C ALA A 110 -14.34 2.15 -7.23
N LYS A 111 -14.09 3.34 -7.80
CA LYS A 111 -14.36 3.62 -9.22
C LYS A 111 -13.16 3.36 -10.13
N MET A 112 -11.96 3.34 -9.55
CA MET A 112 -10.71 3.12 -10.27
C MET A 112 -10.27 1.65 -10.26
N LEU A 113 -10.93 0.84 -9.43
CA LEU A 113 -10.91 -0.62 -9.44
C LEU A 113 -12.12 -1.12 -10.24
#